data_AF-A0A933ZRR3-F1
#
_entry.id   AF-A0A933ZRR3-F1
#
_cell.length_a   1.000
_cell.length_b   1.000
_cell.length_c   1.000
_cell.angle_alpha   90.00
_cell.angle_beta   90.00
_cell.angle_gamma   90.00
#
_symmetry.space_group_name_H-M   'P 1'
#
loop_
_entity.id
_entity.type
_entity.pdbx_description
1 polymer ?
#
loop_
_entity_poly.entity_id
_entity_poly.type
_entity_poly.pdbx_seq_one_letter_code
_entity_poly.pdbx_strand_id
1 'polypeptide(L)'
;MKTTVTLERRFAAPLKAAGLSLLLGATLLAAGCGEEPISGDADAGCLAGQVGCVCGDGLACDQGECVAGTCVDCSRGAVGCLCFDNGMCSSGAVCSADKVCQACVDGQKHCPCGTGNACDGELVCQQAVCV
;
A
#
# COMPACT_ATOMS: atom_id res chain seq x y z
N MET A 1 33.85 22.53 13.39
CA MET A 1 34.43 21.19 13.64
C MET A 1 33.92 20.28 12.54
N LYS A 2 34.85 19.77 11.72
CA LYS A 2 34.58 18.90 10.56
C LYS A 2 34.47 17.47 11.07
N THR A 3 33.37 16.79 10.77
CA THR A 3 33.24 15.35 11.03
C THR A 3 32.93 14.68 9.69
N THR A 4 33.99 14.15 9.09
CA THR A 4 33.96 13.35 7.86
C THR A 4 33.91 11.90 8.30
N VAL A 5 32.84 11.17 7.96
CA VAL A 5 32.74 9.73 8.23
C VAL A 5 32.47 8.97 6.94
N THR A 6 33.57 8.44 6.44
CA THR A 6 33.87 7.28 5.59
C THR A 6 32.71 6.40 5.10
N LEU A 7 32.56 6.38 3.78
CA LEU A 7 31.71 5.49 2.99
C LEU A 7 32.46 4.17 2.71
N GLU A 8 32.22 3.13 3.50
CA GLU A 8 32.83 1.80 3.31
C GLU A 8 32.09 1.02 2.21
N ARG A 9 32.64 1.06 0.98
CA ARG A 9 32.31 0.16 -0.13
C ARG A 9 32.72 -1.27 0.23
N ARG A 10 31.76 -2.16 0.40
CA ARG A 10 32.02 -3.62 0.44
C ARG A 10 31.67 -4.20 -0.93
N PHE A 11 32.67 -4.19 -1.82
CA PHE A 11 32.71 -5.09 -2.97
C PHE A 11 32.95 -6.52 -2.46
N ALA A 12 32.06 -7.43 -2.80
CA ALA A 12 32.29 -8.88 -2.64
C ALA A 12 31.64 -9.62 -3.81
N ALA A 13 32.42 -9.85 -4.86
CA ALA A 13 32.26 -11.03 -5.72
C ALA A 13 33.13 -12.15 -5.12
N PRO A 14 32.73 -13.42 -5.24
CA PRO A 14 33.38 -14.21 -6.27
C PRO A 14 32.51 -15.27 -6.98
N LEU A 15 33.00 -15.60 -8.18
CA LEU A 15 32.67 -16.68 -9.11
C LEU A 15 32.37 -18.05 -8.46
N LYS A 16 31.39 -18.75 -9.05
CA LYS A 16 31.32 -20.23 -9.18
C LYS A 16 30.41 -20.56 -10.36
N ALA A 17 30.94 -20.81 -11.56
CA ALA A 17 31.48 -22.09 -12.02
C ALA A 17 30.38 -23.16 -12.25
N ALA A 18 30.12 -23.37 -13.54
CA ALA A 18 29.89 -24.64 -14.24
C ALA A 18 28.89 -25.66 -13.66
N GLY A 19 27.85 -25.94 -14.45
CA GLY A 19 26.94 -27.07 -14.26
C GLY A 19 26.07 -27.30 -15.49
N LEU A 20 26.72 -27.57 -16.63
CA LEU A 20 26.09 -27.99 -17.87
C LEU A 20 25.59 -29.44 -17.70
N SER A 21 24.31 -29.64 -17.41
CA SER A 21 23.68 -30.96 -17.45
C SER A 21 22.63 -30.98 -18.55
N LEU A 22 23.04 -31.52 -19.71
CA LEU A 22 22.13 -32.13 -20.66
C LEU A 22 21.45 -33.32 -19.99
N LEU A 23 20.12 -33.30 -19.91
CA LEU A 23 19.34 -34.54 -19.91
C LEU A 23 18.20 -34.39 -20.93
N LEU A 24 18.36 -35.13 -22.02
CA LEU A 24 17.30 -35.51 -22.93
C LEU A 24 16.20 -36.21 -22.13
N GLY A 25 14.97 -35.76 -22.30
CA GLY A 25 13.78 -36.42 -21.76
C GLY A 25 12.57 -36.05 -22.59
N ALA A 26 12.53 -36.54 -23.84
CA ALA A 26 11.31 -36.51 -24.65
C ALA A 26 10.38 -37.63 -24.17
N THR A 27 9.27 -37.25 -23.53
CA THR A 27 8.08 -38.10 -23.42
C THR A 27 6.86 -37.32 -23.84
N LEU A 28 6.24 -37.88 -24.87
CA LEU A 28 5.09 -37.43 -25.64
C LEU A 28 3.78 -37.88 -24.94
N LEU A 29 2.69 -37.16 -25.24
CA LEU A 29 1.25 -37.45 -25.00
C LEU A 29 0.68 -37.10 -23.61
N ALA A 30 -0.19 -36.07 -23.56
CA ALA A 30 -1.64 -36.24 -23.74
C ALA A 30 -2.39 -34.88 -23.66
N ALA A 31 -3.23 -34.64 -24.66
CA ALA A 31 -4.45 -33.81 -24.68
C ALA A 31 -4.65 -32.76 -23.56
N GLY A 32 -4.35 -31.51 -23.90
CA GLY A 32 -4.92 -30.31 -23.28
C GLY A 32 -4.88 -29.20 -24.32
N CYS A 33 -6.06 -28.77 -24.78
CA CYS A 33 -6.18 -27.75 -25.81
C CYS A 33 -5.65 -26.40 -25.30
N GLY A 34 -4.68 -25.85 -26.05
CA GLY A 34 -4.20 -24.46 -26.07
C GLY A 34 -4.49 -23.55 -24.88
N GLU A 35 -3.48 -23.33 -24.03
CA GLU A 35 -3.27 -21.97 -23.51
C GLU A 35 -2.79 -21.12 -24.68
N GLU A 36 -3.71 -20.39 -25.29
CA GLU A 36 -3.35 -19.25 -26.13
C GLU A 36 -2.66 -18.22 -25.21
N PRO A 37 -1.49 -17.66 -25.57
CA PRO A 37 -0.92 -16.57 -24.78
C PRO A 37 -1.89 -15.40 -24.87
N ILE A 38 -2.63 -15.15 -23.79
CA ILE A 38 -3.49 -13.99 -23.66
C ILE A 38 -2.63 -12.74 -23.80
N SER A 39 -2.61 -12.19 -25.01
CA SER A 39 -2.09 -10.87 -25.28
C SER A 39 -3.07 -9.88 -24.67
N GLY A 40 -2.80 -9.51 -23.43
CA GLY A 40 -3.47 -8.46 -22.69
C GLY A 40 -2.58 -8.03 -21.54
N ASP A 41 -1.85 -6.95 -21.76
CA ASP A 41 -1.06 -6.20 -20.78
C ASP A 41 -1.79 -6.02 -19.43
N ALA A 42 -1.57 -6.95 -18.51
CA ALA A 42 -1.75 -6.78 -17.08
C ALA A 42 -0.69 -7.66 -16.41
N ASP A 43 0.31 -6.99 -15.84
CA ASP A 43 1.17 -7.46 -14.74
C ASP A 43 1.10 -8.97 -14.46
N ALA A 44 1.95 -9.74 -15.14
CA ALA A 44 2.08 -11.17 -14.95
C ALA A 44 2.61 -11.46 -13.54
N GLY A 45 1.71 -11.55 -12.55
CA GLY A 45 2.10 -11.90 -11.20
C GLY A 45 1.05 -11.74 -10.11
N CYS A 46 -0.04 -11.01 -10.34
CA CYS A 46 -0.92 -10.68 -9.22
C CYS A 46 -2.35 -11.22 -9.31
N LEU A 47 -2.76 -11.90 -8.24
CA LEU A 47 -4.12 -12.39 -8.07
C LEU A 47 -4.98 -11.33 -7.38
N ALA A 48 -6.25 -11.21 -7.78
CA ALA A 48 -7.19 -10.34 -7.11
C ALA A 48 -7.26 -10.68 -5.61
N GLY A 49 -7.24 -9.66 -4.76
CA GLY A 49 -7.17 -9.82 -3.31
C GLY A 49 -5.74 -9.75 -2.74
N GLN A 50 -4.69 -9.84 -3.56
CA GLN A 50 -3.31 -9.69 -3.10
C GLN A 50 -2.93 -8.21 -2.94
N VAL A 51 -2.11 -7.92 -1.92
CA VAL A 51 -1.56 -6.59 -1.67
C VAL A 51 -0.85 -6.06 -2.92
N GLY A 52 -1.13 -4.80 -3.27
CA GLY A 52 -0.62 -4.13 -4.46
C GLY A 52 -1.52 -4.28 -5.68
N CYS A 53 -2.61 -5.05 -5.59
CA CYS A 53 -3.40 -5.48 -6.73
C CYS A 53 -4.88 -5.22 -6.54
N VAL A 54 -5.67 -5.46 -7.58
CA VAL A 54 -7.11 -5.19 -7.54
C VAL A 54 -7.77 -5.98 -6.42
N CYS A 55 -8.75 -5.38 -5.76
CA CYS A 55 -9.52 -6.08 -4.75
C CYS A 55 -10.26 -7.28 -5.33
N GLY A 56 -10.39 -8.33 -4.52
CA GLY A 56 -11.21 -9.48 -4.86
C GLY A 56 -12.71 -9.17 -4.77
N ASP A 57 -13.51 -10.21 -4.98
CA ASP A 57 -14.96 -10.14 -4.85
C ASP A 57 -15.39 -9.57 -3.49
N GLY A 58 -16.37 -8.67 -3.51
CA GLY A 58 -16.86 -8.02 -2.30
C GLY A 58 -15.91 -6.98 -1.69
N LEU A 59 -14.95 -6.45 -2.46
CA LEU A 59 -13.93 -5.51 -1.98
C LEU A 59 -13.03 -6.14 -0.90
N ALA A 60 -12.77 -7.44 -1.01
CA ALA A 60 -11.95 -8.19 -0.06
C ALA A 60 -10.48 -8.28 -0.51
N CYS A 61 -9.59 -8.38 0.47
CA CYS A 61 -8.17 -8.64 0.30
C CYS A 61 -7.76 -9.83 1.18
N ASP A 62 -6.86 -10.68 0.69
CA ASP A 62 -6.28 -11.79 1.45
C ASP A 62 -5.52 -11.26 2.68
N GLN A 63 -4.91 -10.08 2.53
CA GLN A 63 -4.23 -9.36 3.59
C GLN A 63 -4.42 -7.84 3.37
N GLY A 64 -4.57 -7.10 4.47
CA GLY A 64 -4.77 -5.66 4.44
C GLY A 64 -6.20 -5.24 4.13
N GLU A 65 -6.37 -4.09 3.49
CA GLU A 65 -7.68 -3.50 3.20
C GLU A 65 -7.80 -3.08 1.72
N CYS A 66 -9.01 -3.16 1.18
CA CYS A 66 -9.31 -2.65 -0.15
C CYS A 66 -9.53 -1.14 -0.12
N VAL A 67 -8.56 -0.38 -0.61
CA VAL A 67 -8.61 1.08 -0.67
C VAL A 67 -8.63 1.53 -2.12
N ALA A 68 -9.67 2.26 -2.52
CA ALA A 68 -9.84 2.76 -3.89
C ALA A 68 -9.67 1.66 -4.97
N GLY A 69 -10.13 0.43 -4.69
CA GLY A 69 -10.07 -0.70 -5.62
C GLY A 69 -8.73 -1.44 -5.65
N THR A 70 -7.77 -1.08 -4.81
CA THR A 70 -6.49 -1.79 -4.66
C THR A 70 -6.30 -2.29 -3.23
N CYS A 71 -5.79 -3.50 -3.06
CA CYS A 71 -5.42 -4.04 -1.76
C CYS A 71 -4.14 -3.38 -1.26
N VAL A 72 -4.21 -2.80 -0.07
CA VAL A 72 -3.09 -2.13 0.59
C VAL A 72 -2.77 -2.88 1.87
N ASP A 73 -1.50 -3.21 2.09
CA ASP A 73 -1.04 -3.79 3.36
C ASP A 73 -1.06 -2.72 4.44
N CYS A 74 -2.20 -2.63 5.11
CA CYS A 74 -2.37 -1.68 6.18
C CYS A 74 -3.54 -2.11 7.09
N SER A 75 -3.58 -1.54 8.29
CA SER A 75 -4.62 -1.85 9.28
C SER A 75 -5.74 -0.82 9.23
N ARG A 76 -6.99 -1.28 9.29
CA ARG A 76 -8.16 -0.39 9.44
C ARG A 76 -7.93 0.65 10.54
N GLY A 77 -8.29 1.89 10.24
CA GLY A 77 -8.07 3.06 11.09
C GLY A 77 -6.70 3.72 10.93
N ALA A 78 -5.70 3.08 10.30
CA ALA A 78 -4.42 3.74 10.04
C ALA A 78 -4.53 4.73 8.87
N VAL A 79 -3.68 5.75 8.86
CA VAL A 79 -3.63 6.73 7.75
C VAL A 79 -3.33 6.02 6.43
N GLY A 80 -4.14 6.30 5.41
CA GLY A 80 -4.11 5.63 4.10
C GLY A 80 -5.00 4.39 4.01
N CYS A 81 -5.63 3.96 5.10
CA CYS A 81 -6.49 2.78 5.16
C CYS A 81 -7.96 3.14 5.32
N LEU A 82 -8.83 2.13 5.22
CA LEU A 82 -10.24 2.30 5.56
C LEU A 82 -10.43 2.75 7.01
N CYS A 83 -11.44 3.58 7.26
CA CYS A 83 -11.84 3.96 8.59
C CYS A 83 -12.41 2.78 9.38
N PHE A 84 -12.37 2.86 10.71
CA PHE A 84 -13.15 1.96 11.54
C PHE A 84 -14.65 2.10 11.25
N ASP A 85 -15.43 1.07 11.59
CA ASP A 85 -16.89 1.07 11.35
C ASP A 85 -17.63 2.17 12.12
N ASN A 86 -17.03 2.68 13.21
CA ASN A 86 -17.52 3.84 13.94
C ASN A 86 -17.19 5.19 13.27
N GLY A 87 -16.58 5.18 12.07
CA GLY A 87 -16.20 6.37 11.31
C GLY A 87 -14.97 7.08 11.86
N MET A 88 -14.19 6.45 12.74
CA MET A 88 -12.98 7.04 13.33
C MET A 88 -11.72 6.43 12.72
N CYS A 89 -10.60 7.11 12.96
CA CYS A 89 -9.27 6.67 12.60
C CYS A 89 -8.35 6.70 13.84
N SER A 90 -7.30 5.88 13.80
CA SER A 90 -6.26 5.84 14.82
C SER A 90 -5.43 7.12 14.81
N SER A 91 -4.75 7.40 15.93
CA SER A 91 -3.73 8.45 16.03
C SER A 91 -4.21 9.87 15.70
N GLY A 92 -5.50 10.16 15.91
CA GLY A 92 -6.07 11.49 15.66
C GLY A 92 -6.22 11.84 14.17
N ALA A 93 -6.13 10.85 13.28
CA ALA A 93 -6.48 11.01 11.87
C ALA A 93 -7.99 11.23 11.69
N VAL A 94 -8.38 11.77 10.54
CA VAL A 94 -9.79 12.01 10.19
C VAL A 94 -10.25 11.07 9.11
N CYS A 95 -11.51 10.62 9.23
CA CYS A 95 -12.14 9.81 8.21
C CYS A 95 -12.67 10.70 7.07
N SER A 96 -12.13 10.51 5.87
CA SER A 96 -12.61 11.18 4.65
C SER A 96 -14.02 10.71 4.26
N ALA A 97 -14.67 11.46 3.37
CA ALA A 97 -15.90 11.05 2.68
C ALA A 97 -15.75 9.68 1.99
N ASP A 98 -14.56 9.38 1.45
CA ASP A 98 -14.23 8.11 0.78
C ASP A 98 -13.98 6.94 1.74
N LYS A 99 -14.26 7.12 3.04
CA LYS A 99 -14.00 6.12 4.09
C LYS A 99 -12.53 5.74 4.23
N VAL A 100 -11.62 6.63 3.84
CA VAL A 100 -10.18 6.49 4.02
C VAL A 100 -9.69 7.45 5.10
N CYS A 101 -8.87 6.95 6.00
CA CYS A 101 -8.21 7.74 7.04
C CYS A 101 -7.13 8.61 6.43
N GLN A 102 -7.21 9.90 6.71
CA GLN A 102 -6.23 10.89 6.24
C GLN A 102 -5.57 11.55 7.44
N ALA A 103 -4.31 11.95 7.25
CA ALA A 103 -3.60 12.72 8.26
C ALA A 103 -4.40 14.00 8.57
N CYS A 104 -4.57 14.27 9.85
CA CYS A 104 -5.28 15.44 10.31
C CYS A 104 -4.30 16.61 10.33
N VAL A 105 -4.48 17.57 9.42
CA VAL A 105 -3.63 18.76 9.37
C VAL A 105 -4.24 19.82 10.28
N ASP A 106 -3.43 20.38 11.17
CA ASP A 106 -3.87 21.44 12.08
C ASP A 106 -4.53 22.59 11.31
N GLY A 107 -5.65 23.06 11.83
CA GLY A 107 -6.48 24.11 11.21
C GLY A 107 -7.62 23.57 10.35
N GLN A 108 -7.57 22.31 9.90
CA GLN A 108 -8.64 21.74 9.08
C GLN A 108 -9.88 21.35 9.88
N LYS A 109 -11.02 21.21 9.20
CA LYS A 109 -12.29 20.81 9.84
C LYS A 109 -12.14 19.49 10.60
N HIS A 110 -12.59 19.50 11.86
CA HIS A 110 -12.46 18.40 12.83
C HIS A 110 -11.02 18.02 13.20
N CYS A 111 -10.04 18.84 12.82
CA CYS A 111 -8.65 18.69 13.22
C CYS A 111 -8.26 19.63 14.35
N PRO A 112 -7.11 19.38 15.00
CA PRO A 112 -6.59 20.27 16.02
C PRO A 112 -6.51 21.70 15.50
N CYS A 113 -6.74 22.68 16.37
CA CYS A 113 -6.52 24.07 15.98
C CYS A 113 -5.05 24.31 15.64
N GLY A 114 -4.81 25.11 14.61
CA GLY A 114 -3.49 25.58 14.23
C GLY A 114 -2.89 26.54 15.25
N THR A 115 -1.70 27.03 14.91
CA THR A 115 -0.97 28.00 15.73
C THR A 115 -1.83 29.23 16.01
N GLY A 116 -1.95 29.61 17.29
CA GLY A 116 -2.75 30.76 17.70
C GLY A 116 -4.26 30.52 17.75
N ASN A 117 -4.71 29.26 17.88
CA ASN A 117 -6.13 28.88 17.83
C ASN A 117 -6.78 29.22 16.48
N ALA A 118 -5.99 29.18 15.41
CA ALA A 118 -6.46 29.48 14.05
C ALA A 118 -7.01 28.20 13.39
N CYS A 119 -7.99 28.38 12.50
CA CYS A 119 -8.53 27.34 11.65
C CYS A 119 -8.60 27.85 10.21
N ASP A 120 -8.62 26.93 9.25
CA ASP A 120 -8.73 27.25 7.83
C ASP A 120 -10.13 27.80 7.49
N GLY A 121 -10.17 28.80 6.60
CA GLY A 121 -11.42 29.37 6.12
C GLY A 121 -12.25 30.06 7.21
N GLU A 122 -13.52 29.68 7.34
CA GLU A 122 -14.49 30.25 8.29
C GLU A 122 -14.69 29.40 9.56
N LEU A 123 -13.85 28.39 9.75
CA LEU A 123 -13.92 27.49 10.91
C LEU A 123 -13.51 28.22 12.19
N VAL A 124 -14.05 27.78 13.32
CA VAL A 124 -13.73 28.36 14.64
C VAL A 124 -13.07 27.32 15.51
N CYS A 125 -11.97 27.69 16.17
CA CYS A 125 -11.34 26.84 17.17
C CYS A 125 -12.21 26.74 18.42
N GLN A 126 -12.84 25.58 18.63
CA GLN A 126 -13.62 25.26 19.81
C GLN A 126 -13.05 24.02 20.49
N GLN A 127 -12.69 24.14 21.77
CA GLN A 127 -12.14 23.03 22.57
C GLN A 127 -10.93 22.34 21.89
N ALA A 128 -10.02 23.14 21.32
CA ALA A 128 -8.84 22.69 20.59
C ALA A 128 -9.14 21.92 19.27
N VAL A 129 -10.36 21.98 18.75
CA VAL A 129 -10.75 21.40 17.45
C VAL A 129 -11.39 22.49 16.58
N CYS A 130 -11.10 22.47 15.28
CA CYS A 130 -11.73 23.36 14.31
C CYS A 130 -13.11 22.83 13.89
N VAL A 131 -14.16 23.63 14.10
CA VAL A 131 -15.56 23.28 13.79
C VAL A 131 -16.24 24.30 12.88
#